data_AF-A0A5C8DNJ0-F1
#
_entry.id   AF-A0A5C8DNJ0-F1
#
_cell.length_a   1.000
_cell.length_b   1.000
_cell.length_c   1.000
_cell.angle_alpha   90.00
_cell.angle_beta   90.00
_cell.angle_gamma   90.00
#
_symmetry.space_group_name_H-M   'P 1'
#
loop_
_entity.id
_entity.type
_entity.pdbx_description
1 polymer ?
#
loop_
_entity_poly.entity_id
_entity_poly.type
_entity_poly.pdbx_seq_one_letter_code
_entity_poly.pdbx_strand_id
1 'polypeptide(L)'
;MRLLPPASAFILALAALLTPASGAERIGGDNAFSFVALGDMPYNLPDDYAKFDRLISAVNTLKPAFTLHMGDIKSGSLPCSDEVLKKAYDQIQTFQGALVYTIGDNEWLDCHRKAAGGYNPRERLARLREMFFANPAKSLGQSPLDVESQAQLMPEFSTYVENTRFTKNGVMFLTAHVPGSNNGFEAQDPDAPAEFFARDKANVAWLDAGFARAKADNAKAVVLFMQAEFDESRFPNGAMPRQSGFVRTLDAIEAGAKSFGKPVLLIHGDEHYFSITPLKNSKGKPIPGVNKLMVYGDTLVHAVRVFVDPDGDSVFGFMPLIVPENGMGK
;
A
#
# COMPACT_ATOMS: atom_id res chain seq x y z
N MET A 1 -29.01 17.22 -85.63
CA MET A 1 -28.17 16.02 -85.49
C MET A 1 -27.58 16.03 -84.09
N ARG A 2 -27.96 15.03 -83.29
CA ARG A 2 -27.56 14.66 -81.90
C ARG A 2 -26.83 15.68 -81.01
N LEU A 3 -27.53 16.07 -79.93
CA LEU A 3 -27.03 16.67 -78.69
C LEU A 3 -26.17 15.65 -77.90
N LEU A 4 -25.04 16.11 -77.35
CA LEU A 4 -24.25 15.41 -76.31
C LEU A 4 -24.17 16.33 -75.09
N PRO A 5 -24.41 15.85 -73.86
CA PRO A 5 -24.33 16.66 -72.65
C PRO A 5 -22.87 16.77 -72.14
N PRO A 6 -22.52 17.83 -71.38
CA PRO A 6 -21.21 17.95 -70.76
C PRO A 6 -21.09 16.96 -69.59
N ALA A 7 -19.96 16.26 -69.54
CA ALA A 7 -19.60 15.38 -68.43
C ALA A 7 -19.15 16.22 -67.22
N SER A 8 -19.97 16.28 -66.18
CA SER A 8 -19.61 16.85 -64.89
C SER A 8 -18.63 15.93 -64.16
N ALA A 9 -17.38 16.37 -64.02
CA ALA A 9 -16.39 15.70 -63.17
C ALA A 9 -16.72 15.95 -61.69
N PHE A 10 -17.23 14.92 -61.02
CA PHE A 10 -17.35 14.91 -59.55
C PHE A 10 -15.96 14.72 -58.94
N ILE A 11 -15.39 15.81 -58.40
CA ILE A 11 -14.22 15.73 -57.51
C ILE A 11 -14.74 15.23 -56.15
N LEU A 12 -14.45 13.97 -55.83
CA LEU A 12 -14.66 13.42 -54.49
C LEU A 12 -13.61 14.06 -53.56
N ALA A 13 -13.99 15.12 -52.85
CA ALA A 13 -13.20 15.64 -51.75
C ALA A 13 -13.27 14.64 -50.59
N LEU A 14 -12.22 13.82 -50.44
CA LEU A 14 -12.05 12.93 -49.31
C LEU A 14 -11.77 13.80 -48.06
N ALA A 15 -12.82 14.19 -47.34
CA ALA A 15 -12.69 14.85 -46.05
C ALA A 15 -12.06 13.84 -45.07
N ALA A 16 -10.75 13.95 -44.86
CA ALA A 16 -10.08 13.25 -43.78
C ALA A 16 -10.66 13.76 -42.45
N LEU A 17 -11.58 12.97 -41.88
CA LEU A 17 -12.02 13.12 -40.50
C LEU A 17 -10.81 12.85 -39.60
N LEU A 18 -10.04 13.90 -39.32
CA LEU A 18 -9.08 13.93 -38.23
C LEU A 18 -9.90 13.77 -36.94
N THR A 19 -10.09 12.52 -36.51
CA THR A 19 -10.48 12.25 -35.13
C THR A 19 -9.44 12.91 -34.24
N PRO A 20 -9.80 13.84 -33.33
CA PRO A 20 -8.83 14.34 -32.37
C PRO A 20 -8.32 13.11 -31.63
N ALA A 21 -7.02 12.83 -31.78
CA ALA A 21 -6.37 11.90 -30.88
C ALA A 21 -6.66 12.47 -29.48
N SER A 22 -7.48 11.77 -28.69
CA SER A 22 -7.64 12.07 -27.28
C SER A 22 -6.25 11.92 -26.68
N GLY A 23 -5.50 13.03 -26.64
CA GLY A 23 -4.22 13.09 -25.97
C GLY A 23 -4.49 12.63 -24.56
N ALA A 24 -3.88 11.51 -24.17
CA ALA A 24 -3.94 11.06 -22.79
C ALA A 24 -3.60 12.26 -21.92
N GLU A 25 -4.52 12.62 -21.01
CA GLU A 25 -4.36 13.75 -20.13
C GLU A 25 -2.99 13.65 -19.47
N ARG A 26 -2.15 14.68 -19.67
CA ARG A 26 -0.83 14.72 -19.04
C ARG A 26 -1.04 14.89 -17.56
N ILE A 27 -0.73 13.84 -16.81
CA ILE A 27 -0.78 13.85 -15.36
C ILE A 27 0.54 14.45 -14.89
N GLY A 28 0.54 15.72 -14.51
CA GLY A 28 1.71 16.40 -13.95
C GLY A 28 2.86 16.63 -14.94
N GLY A 29 4.04 16.95 -14.39
CA GLY A 29 5.28 17.19 -15.12
C GLY A 29 5.97 15.92 -15.67
N ASP A 30 7.15 16.09 -16.27
CA ASP A 30 7.90 15.00 -16.94
C ASP A 30 8.35 13.87 -15.98
N ASN A 31 8.47 14.18 -14.69
CA ASN A 31 8.81 13.22 -13.64
C ASN A 31 7.58 12.58 -13.00
N ALA A 32 6.37 12.93 -13.42
CA ALA A 32 5.17 12.42 -12.83
C ALA A 32 4.96 10.93 -13.17
N PHE A 33 4.35 10.21 -12.22
CA PHE A 33 4.00 8.81 -12.39
C PHE A 33 2.76 8.47 -11.56
N SER A 34 2.23 7.26 -11.75
CA SER A 34 1.18 6.74 -10.88
C SER A 34 1.51 5.34 -10.41
N PHE A 35 1.15 5.04 -9.17
CA PHE A 35 1.14 3.70 -8.61
C PHE A 35 -0.28 3.36 -8.14
N VAL A 36 -0.53 2.09 -7.80
CA VAL A 36 -1.80 1.65 -7.20
C VAL A 36 -1.55 1.24 -5.75
N ALA A 37 -2.47 1.61 -4.87
CA ALA A 37 -2.50 1.19 -3.47
C ALA A 37 -3.80 0.42 -3.19
N LEU A 38 -3.69 -0.76 -2.56
CA LEU A 38 -4.80 -1.64 -2.15
C LEU A 38 -4.43 -2.44 -0.90
N GLY A 39 -5.37 -3.00 -0.17
CA GLY A 39 -5.11 -3.76 1.06
C GLY A 39 -6.37 -4.50 1.51
N ASP A 40 -6.29 -5.27 2.58
CA ASP A 40 -7.47 -5.79 3.27
C ASP A 40 -8.41 -6.61 2.38
N MET A 41 -7.81 -7.36 1.44
CA MET A 41 -8.52 -8.18 0.47
C MET A 41 -7.65 -9.35 -0.03
N PRO A 42 -8.28 -10.49 -0.38
CA PRO A 42 -9.71 -10.78 -0.28
C PRO A 42 -10.14 -11.17 1.15
N TYR A 43 -11.35 -10.76 1.58
CA TYR A 43 -11.79 -10.90 2.98
C TYR A 43 -12.92 -11.93 3.13
N ASN A 44 -13.95 -11.86 2.27
CA ASN A 44 -15.14 -12.72 2.26
C ASN A 44 -14.99 -13.84 1.24
N LEU A 45 -14.26 -14.88 1.61
CA LEU A 45 -13.99 -16.01 0.72
C LEU A 45 -15.11 -17.07 0.75
N PRO A 46 -15.41 -17.73 -0.39
CA PRO A 46 -14.69 -17.65 -1.67
C PRO A 46 -15.13 -16.50 -2.60
N ASP A 47 -16.20 -15.76 -2.28
CA ASP A 47 -16.83 -14.78 -3.18
C ASP A 47 -15.86 -13.68 -3.64
N ASP A 48 -14.96 -13.24 -2.75
CA ASP A 48 -14.01 -12.18 -3.06
C ASP A 48 -12.85 -12.63 -3.96
N TYR A 49 -12.65 -13.94 -4.21
CA TYR A 49 -11.61 -14.40 -5.14
C TYR A 49 -11.80 -13.80 -6.53
N ALA A 50 -13.01 -13.91 -7.09
CA ALA A 50 -13.31 -13.40 -8.42
C ALA A 50 -13.30 -11.86 -8.46
N LYS A 51 -13.66 -11.20 -7.35
CA LYS A 51 -13.58 -9.74 -7.25
C LYS A 51 -12.13 -9.27 -7.27
N PHE A 52 -11.26 -9.94 -6.52
CA PHE A 52 -9.85 -9.61 -6.46
C PHE A 52 -9.16 -9.89 -7.80
N ASP A 53 -9.45 -11.01 -8.45
CA ASP A 53 -8.93 -11.30 -9.80
C ASP A 53 -9.31 -10.21 -10.82
N ARG A 54 -10.54 -9.68 -10.76
CA ARG A 54 -10.95 -8.54 -11.60
C ARG A 54 -10.19 -7.26 -11.26
N LEU A 55 -9.96 -6.98 -9.98
CA LEU A 55 -9.17 -5.83 -9.55
C LEU A 55 -7.72 -5.94 -10.04
N ILE A 56 -7.09 -7.10 -9.90
CA ILE A 56 -5.74 -7.35 -10.44
C ILE A 56 -5.72 -7.12 -11.95
N SER A 57 -6.73 -7.61 -12.69
CA SER A 57 -6.85 -7.37 -14.13
C SER A 57 -6.97 -5.87 -14.47
N ALA A 58 -7.74 -5.10 -13.70
CA ALA A 58 -7.86 -3.66 -13.86
C ALA A 58 -6.51 -2.96 -13.60
N VAL A 59 -5.80 -3.34 -12.54
CA VAL A 59 -4.45 -2.82 -12.23
C VAL A 59 -3.45 -3.16 -13.34
N ASN A 60 -3.45 -4.40 -13.82
CA ASN A 60 -2.59 -4.84 -14.93
C ASN A 60 -2.87 -4.03 -16.22
N THR A 61 -4.13 -3.67 -16.47
CA THR A 61 -4.52 -2.84 -17.61
C THR A 61 -4.00 -1.40 -17.49
N LEU A 62 -4.01 -0.84 -16.27
CA LEU A 62 -3.48 0.50 -16.00
C LEU A 62 -1.95 0.62 -16.15
N LYS A 63 -1.22 -0.50 -16.01
CA LYS A 63 0.25 -0.56 -16.04
C LYS A 63 0.89 0.52 -15.15
N PRO A 64 0.55 0.59 -13.84
CA PRO A 64 1.18 1.53 -12.93
C PRO A 64 2.68 1.26 -12.80
N ALA A 65 3.42 2.23 -12.24
CA ALA A 65 4.85 2.05 -11.98
C ALA A 65 5.14 0.85 -11.05
N PHE A 66 4.24 0.62 -10.09
CA PHE A 66 4.20 -0.52 -9.17
C PHE A 66 2.85 -0.51 -8.42
N THR A 67 2.62 -1.53 -7.60
CA THR A 67 1.47 -1.65 -6.68
C THR A 67 1.98 -1.77 -5.24
N LEU A 68 1.29 -1.14 -4.29
CA LEU A 68 1.51 -1.29 -2.86
C LEU A 68 0.34 -2.07 -2.25
N HIS A 69 0.62 -3.05 -1.40
CA HIS A 69 -0.38 -3.86 -0.71
C HIS A 69 -0.25 -3.73 0.81
N MET A 70 -1.29 -3.21 1.47
CA MET A 70 -1.29 -2.82 2.89
C MET A 70 -1.60 -3.97 3.86
N GLY A 71 -1.19 -5.20 3.55
CA GLY A 71 -1.49 -6.35 4.41
C GLY A 71 -2.90 -6.91 4.25
N ASP A 72 -3.25 -7.81 5.15
CA ASP A 72 -4.58 -8.41 5.28
C ASP A 72 -5.09 -9.13 4.04
N ILE A 73 -4.26 -10.06 3.56
CA ILE A 73 -4.55 -10.97 2.43
C ILE A 73 -5.60 -12.07 2.75
N LYS A 74 -6.27 -11.94 3.89
CA LYS A 74 -7.36 -12.80 4.40
C LYS A 74 -8.07 -12.07 5.55
N SER A 75 -9.32 -12.43 5.82
CA SER A 75 -10.01 -11.96 7.04
C SER A 75 -9.50 -12.61 8.32
N GLY A 76 -9.61 -11.94 9.46
CA GLY A 76 -9.19 -12.45 10.77
C GLY A 76 -9.92 -13.70 11.28
N SER A 77 -10.92 -14.17 10.53
CA SER A 77 -11.67 -15.40 10.82
C SER A 77 -11.40 -16.54 9.84
N LEU A 78 -10.68 -16.30 8.73
CA LEU A 78 -10.24 -17.36 7.85
C LEU A 78 -9.06 -18.13 8.48
N PRO A 79 -8.96 -19.46 8.27
CA PRO A 79 -7.83 -20.23 8.77
C PRO A 79 -6.49 -19.68 8.31
N CYS A 80 -5.50 -19.62 9.21
CA CYS A 80 -4.11 -19.27 8.85
C CYS A 80 -3.30 -20.48 8.33
N SER A 81 -3.98 -21.41 7.67
CA SER A 81 -3.36 -22.58 7.05
C SER A 81 -2.45 -22.17 5.88
N ASP A 82 -1.44 -22.99 5.60
CA ASP A 82 -0.54 -22.80 4.47
C ASP A 82 -1.29 -22.69 3.13
N GLU A 83 -2.41 -23.39 2.97
CA GLU A 83 -3.23 -23.34 1.74
C GLU A 83 -3.84 -21.96 1.50
N VAL A 84 -4.29 -21.28 2.56
CA VAL A 84 -4.87 -19.93 2.48
C VAL A 84 -3.77 -18.92 2.16
N LEU A 85 -2.64 -18.99 2.87
CA LEU A 85 -1.49 -18.11 2.59
C LEU A 85 -0.94 -18.32 1.18
N LYS A 86 -0.88 -19.58 0.72
CA LYS A 86 -0.42 -19.93 -0.61
C LYS A 86 -1.38 -19.43 -1.69
N LYS A 87 -2.69 -19.52 -1.47
CA LYS A 87 -3.69 -18.99 -2.40
C LYS A 87 -3.57 -17.49 -2.58
N ALA A 88 -3.41 -16.75 -1.48
CA ALA A 88 -3.16 -15.31 -1.52
C ALA A 88 -1.84 -14.96 -2.23
N TYR A 89 -0.75 -15.68 -1.90
CA TYR A 89 0.53 -15.55 -2.59
C TYR A 89 0.38 -15.75 -4.11
N ASP A 90 -0.30 -16.83 -4.52
CA ASP A 90 -0.51 -17.15 -5.93
C ASP A 90 -1.29 -16.04 -6.65
N GLN A 91 -2.31 -15.44 -6.02
CA GLN A 91 -3.02 -14.28 -6.58
C GLN A 91 -2.10 -13.05 -6.70
N ILE A 92 -1.29 -12.75 -5.69
CA ILE A 92 -0.31 -11.65 -5.73
C ILE A 92 0.73 -11.86 -6.86
N GLN A 93 1.09 -13.09 -7.18
CA GLN A 93 1.99 -13.39 -8.31
C GLN A 93 1.33 -13.20 -9.70
N THR A 94 0.03 -12.88 -9.76
CA THR A 94 -0.65 -12.56 -11.04
C THR A 94 -0.59 -11.07 -11.41
N PHE A 95 -0.08 -10.21 -10.54
CA PHE A 95 0.27 -8.84 -10.92
C PHE A 95 1.40 -8.86 -11.96
N GLN A 96 1.19 -8.24 -13.12
CA GLN A 96 2.16 -8.17 -14.21
C GLN A 96 3.34 -7.23 -13.88
N GLY A 97 3.06 -6.17 -13.11
CA GLY A 97 4.06 -5.25 -12.58
C GLY A 97 4.62 -5.68 -11.23
N ALA A 98 5.47 -4.84 -10.63
CA ALA A 98 5.95 -5.01 -9.26
C ALA A 98 4.83 -4.81 -8.24
N LEU A 99 4.80 -5.63 -7.19
CA LEU A 99 3.99 -5.43 -6.00
C LEU A 99 4.87 -5.42 -4.75
N VAL A 100 4.77 -4.38 -3.93
CA VAL A 100 5.46 -4.29 -2.63
C VAL A 100 4.42 -4.50 -1.52
N TYR A 101 4.67 -5.48 -0.66
CA TYR A 101 3.74 -5.97 0.35
C TYR A 101 4.24 -5.60 1.76
N THR A 102 3.32 -5.16 2.63
CA THR A 102 3.53 -5.14 4.09
C THR A 102 2.61 -6.14 4.76
N ILE A 103 3.05 -6.71 5.88
CA ILE A 103 2.31 -7.68 6.68
C ILE A 103 1.24 -6.96 7.50
N GLY A 104 0.03 -7.54 7.56
CA GLY A 104 -1.11 -7.06 8.34
C GLY A 104 -1.37 -7.94 9.58
N ASP A 105 -2.35 -7.62 10.41
CA ASP A 105 -2.60 -8.42 11.63
C ASP A 105 -3.29 -9.75 11.31
N ASN A 106 -4.12 -9.78 10.27
CA ASN A 106 -5.01 -10.90 10.01
C ASN A 106 -4.25 -12.19 9.65
N GLU A 107 -3.13 -12.12 8.93
CA GLU A 107 -2.39 -13.29 8.47
C GLU A 107 -1.40 -13.89 9.47
N TRP A 108 -1.20 -13.27 10.63
CA TRP A 108 -0.37 -13.83 11.71
C TRP A 108 -0.85 -13.51 13.13
N LEU A 109 -1.07 -12.24 13.51
CA LEU A 109 -1.48 -11.87 14.87
C LEU A 109 -2.79 -12.55 15.23
N ASP A 110 -3.80 -12.46 14.37
CA ASP A 110 -5.14 -13.01 14.61
C ASP A 110 -5.23 -14.53 14.50
N CYS A 111 -4.16 -15.20 14.09
CA CYS A 111 -4.18 -16.63 13.87
C CYS A 111 -4.40 -17.46 15.15
N HIS A 112 -4.15 -16.86 16.32
CA HIS A 112 -4.50 -17.44 17.62
C HIS A 112 -6.01 -17.61 17.82
N ARG A 113 -6.84 -16.86 17.09
CA ARG A 113 -8.30 -16.94 17.20
C ARG A 113 -8.78 -18.33 16.81
N LYS A 114 -9.77 -18.85 17.53
CA LYS A 114 -10.37 -20.16 17.25
C LYS A 114 -10.90 -20.27 15.81
N ALA A 115 -11.53 -19.21 15.30
CA ALA A 115 -12.04 -19.17 13.93
C ALA A 115 -10.92 -19.25 12.88
N ALA A 116 -9.77 -18.63 13.16
CA ALA A 116 -8.57 -18.69 12.33
C ALA A 116 -7.76 -20.00 12.49
N GLY A 117 -8.28 -20.96 13.26
CA GLY A 117 -7.67 -22.29 13.47
C GLY A 117 -6.74 -22.42 14.67
N GLY A 118 -6.55 -21.36 15.46
CA GLY A 118 -5.76 -21.41 16.70
C GLY A 118 -4.27 -21.68 16.48
N TYR A 119 -3.71 -21.17 15.38
CA TYR A 119 -2.28 -21.29 15.07
C TYR A 119 -1.45 -20.38 16.00
N ASN A 120 -0.15 -20.68 16.11
CA ASN A 120 0.79 -19.82 16.81
C ASN A 120 1.15 -18.60 15.92
N PRO A 121 0.87 -17.35 16.35
CA PRO A 121 1.15 -16.15 15.56
C PRO A 121 2.61 -16.02 15.10
N ARG A 122 3.59 -16.32 15.97
CA ARG A 122 5.02 -16.15 15.66
C ARG A 122 5.49 -17.15 14.62
N GLU A 123 4.95 -18.36 14.66
CA GLU A 123 5.21 -19.37 13.63
C GLU A 123 4.58 -18.97 12.30
N ARG A 124 3.35 -18.43 12.30
CA ARG A 124 2.73 -17.88 11.07
C ARG A 124 3.51 -16.69 10.50
N LEU A 125 4.02 -15.79 11.36
CA LEU A 125 4.90 -14.69 10.92
C LEU A 125 6.18 -15.21 10.26
N ALA A 126 6.83 -16.22 10.84
CA ALA A 126 7.98 -16.86 10.22
C ALA A 126 7.62 -17.44 8.84
N ARG A 127 6.46 -18.10 8.73
CA ARG A 127 5.96 -18.66 7.47
C ARG A 127 5.74 -17.60 6.39
N LEU A 128 5.19 -16.44 6.76
CA LEU A 128 5.01 -15.33 5.83
C LEU A 128 6.33 -14.76 5.34
N ARG A 129 7.31 -14.58 6.23
CA ARG A 129 8.66 -14.16 5.85
C ARG A 129 9.31 -15.13 4.86
N GLU A 130 9.17 -16.43 5.09
CA GLU A 130 9.66 -17.46 4.16
C GLU A 130 8.98 -17.40 2.79
N MET A 131 7.67 -17.16 2.74
CA MET A 131 6.90 -17.20 1.49
C MET A 131 6.96 -15.90 0.69
N PHE A 132 6.70 -14.77 1.35
CA PHE A 132 6.53 -13.46 0.72
C PHE A 132 7.82 -12.65 0.66
N PHE A 133 8.82 -13.02 1.47
CA PHE A 133 10.09 -12.29 1.57
C PHE A 133 11.31 -13.21 1.42
N ALA A 134 11.13 -14.35 0.71
CA ALA A 134 12.19 -15.31 0.41
C ALA A 134 13.45 -14.66 -0.18
N ASN A 135 13.26 -13.63 -1.00
CA ASN A 135 14.32 -12.73 -1.45
C ASN A 135 14.07 -11.32 -0.90
N PRO A 136 14.71 -10.93 0.21
CA PRO A 136 14.45 -9.64 0.85
C PRO A 136 14.87 -8.43 0.00
N ALA A 137 15.68 -8.63 -1.05
CA ALA A 137 16.11 -7.54 -1.95
C ALA A 137 15.18 -7.32 -3.16
N LYS A 138 14.08 -8.07 -3.27
CA LYS A 138 13.14 -7.99 -4.41
C LYS A 138 11.70 -7.86 -3.93
N SER A 139 10.90 -7.12 -4.67
CA SER A 139 9.44 -7.10 -4.50
C SER A 139 8.78 -8.38 -5.05
N LEU A 140 7.45 -8.45 -4.97
CA LEU A 140 6.63 -9.51 -5.56
C LEU A 140 6.10 -9.11 -6.96
N GLY A 141 5.29 -9.98 -7.56
CA GLY A 141 4.73 -9.82 -8.90
C GLY A 141 5.65 -10.38 -9.99
N GLN A 142 5.19 -10.35 -11.24
CA GLN A 142 5.91 -10.94 -12.38
C GLN A 142 7.12 -10.11 -12.83
N SER A 143 7.12 -8.81 -12.49
CA SER A 143 8.22 -7.89 -12.81
C SER A 143 8.71 -7.18 -11.54
N PRO A 144 9.37 -7.90 -10.62
CA PRO A 144 9.72 -7.37 -9.32
C PRO A 144 10.82 -6.30 -9.42
N LEU A 145 10.70 -5.25 -8.61
CA LEU A 145 11.72 -4.19 -8.48
C LEU A 145 12.74 -4.53 -7.40
N ASP A 146 13.92 -3.91 -7.49
CA ASP A 146 14.93 -3.94 -6.43
C ASP A 146 14.51 -3.07 -5.24
N VAL A 147 14.63 -3.62 -4.04
CA VAL A 147 14.41 -2.91 -2.78
C VAL A 147 15.62 -3.03 -1.87
N GLU A 148 15.83 -2.00 -1.06
CA GLU A 148 16.76 -2.04 0.07
C GLU A 148 16.03 -2.63 1.29
N SER A 149 16.50 -3.76 1.82
CA SER A 149 15.92 -4.40 3.01
C SER A 149 16.60 -3.96 4.31
N GLN A 150 15.81 -3.71 5.36
CA GLN A 150 16.31 -3.48 6.70
C GLN A 150 17.22 -4.63 7.15
N ALA A 151 16.79 -5.87 6.93
CA ALA A 151 17.54 -7.05 7.36
C ALA A 151 18.96 -7.12 6.77
N GLN A 152 19.15 -6.57 5.56
CA GLN A 152 20.46 -6.54 4.89
C GLN A 152 21.29 -5.30 5.27
N LEU A 153 20.64 -4.16 5.50
CA LEU A 153 21.31 -2.89 5.80
C LEU A 153 21.63 -2.70 7.29
N MET A 154 20.90 -3.38 8.17
CA MET A 154 21.01 -3.27 9.63
C MET A 154 21.14 -4.66 10.24
N PRO A 155 22.37 -5.23 10.34
CA PRO A 155 22.59 -6.60 10.76
C PRO A 155 21.97 -6.96 12.13
N GLU A 156 21.88 -5.99 13.04
CA GLU A 156 21.22 -6.14 14.34
C GLU A 156 19.70 -6.36 14.25
N PHE A 157 19.10 -6.07 13.09
CA PHE A 157 17.69 -6.23 12.75
C PHE A 157 17.50 -7.21 11.57
N SER A 158 18.41 -8.18 11.42
CA SER A 158 18.40 -9.18 10.33
C SER A 158 17.13 -10.04 10.22
N THR A 159 16.30 -10.09 11.27
CA THR A 159 15.01 -10.80 11.27
C THR A 159 13.91 -10.07 10.47
N TYR A 160 14.01 -8.75 10.30
CA TYR A 160 12.93 -7.90 9.75
C TYR A 160 13.08 -7.70 8.24
N VAL A 161 12.85 -8.78 7.50
CA VAL A 161 13.00 -8.84 6.04
C VAL A 161 11.92 -8.06 5.29
N GLU A 162 10.77 -7.87 5.93
CA GLU A 162 9.58 -7.20 5.38
C GLU A 162 9.66 -5.66 5.38
N ASN A 163 10.61 -5.11 6.14
CA ASN A 163 10.91 -3.68 6.16
C ASN A 163 11.85 -3.35 4.99
N THR A 164 11.33 -2.65 4.00
CA THR A 164 11.98 -2.39 2.72
C THR A 164 11.77 -0.94 2.28
N ARG A 165 12.69 -0.44 1.44
CA ARG A 165 12.56 0.88 0.82
C ARG A 165 13.11 0.91 -0.58
N PHE A 166 12.63 1.86 -1.37
CA PHE A 166 13.09 2.11 -2.73
C PHE A 166 12.77 3.56 -3.13
N THR A 167 13.27 3.98 -4.29
CA THR A 167 13.02 5.34 -4.80
C THR A 167 12.45 5.30 -6.21
N LYS A 168 11.57 6.25 -6.52
CA LYS A 168 11.05 6.48 -7.87
C LYS A 168 10.96 7.98 -8.11
N ASN A 169 11.63 8.45 -9.16
CA ASN A 169 11.61 9.85 -9.61
C ASN A 169 11.80 10.86 -8.45
N GLY A 170 12.75 10.60 -7.55
CA GLY A 170 13.04 11.48 -6.41
C GLY A 170 12.09 11.36 -5.22
N VAL A 171 11.12 10.45 -5.24
CA VAL A 171 10.25 10.12 -4.08
C VAL A 171 10.71 8.81 -3.46
N MET A 172 10.82 8.80 -2.13
CA MET A 172 11.18 7.59 -1.37
C MET A 172 9.92 6.86 -0.89
N PHE A 173 9.92 5.55 -1.01
CA PHE A 173 8.89 4.65 -0.53
C PHE A 173 9.48 3.74 0.54
N LEU A 174 8.81 3.58 1.68
CA LEU A 174 9.30 2.85 2.85
C LEU A 174 8.16 2.06 3.51
N THR A 175 8.32 0.75 3.68
CA THR A 175 7.45 -0.05 4.57
C THR A 175 7.91 0.03 6.01
N ALA A 176 6.96 -0.05 6.94
CA ALA A 176 7.22 -0.45 8.32
C ALA A 176 6.17 -1.50 8.72
N HIS A 177 6.61 -2.62 9.27
CA HIS A 177 5.71 -3.68 9.72
C HIS A 177 5.03 -3.29 11.03
N VAL A 178 3.95 -2.51 10.89
CA VAL A 178 3.09 -2.03 11.96
C VAL A 178 1.66 -2.47 11.61
N PRO A 179 1.25 -3.66 12.09
CA PRO A 179 -0.10 -4.16 11.91
C PRO A 179 -1.05 -3.52 12.95
N GLY A 180 -2.34 -3.68 12.73
CA GLY A 180 -3.44 -3.33 13.61
C GLY A 180 -3.38 -4.14 14.90
N SER A 181 -4.51 -4.24 15.60
CA SER A 181 -4.57 -4.95 16.89
C SER A 181 -3.47 -4.45 17.85
N ASN A 182 -3.40 -3.13 18.06
CA ASN A 182 -2.42 -2.43 18.91
C ASN A 182 -0.95 -2.79 18.62
N ASN A 183 -0.59 -3.01 17.35
CA ASN A 183 0.75 -3.38 16.92
C ASN A 183 1.21 -4.74 17.47
N GLY A 184 0.27 -5.61 17.87
CA GLY A 184 0.53 -6.88 18.54
C GLY A 184 1.03 -6.74 19.98
N PHE A 185 0.92 -5.56 20.60
CA PHE A 185 1.22 -5.37 22.02
C PHE A 185 0.08 -5.84 22.92
N GLU A 186 -0.11 -7.16 22.96
CA GLU A 186 -1.28 -7.80 23.54
C GLU A 186 -0.91 -8.59 24.80
N ALA A 187 -1.73 -8.45 25.85
CA ALA A 187 -1.43 -9.04 27.16
C ALA A 187 -1.85 -10.52 27.31
N GLN A 188 -2.59 -11.07 26.33
CA GLN A 188 -3.14 -12.43 26.43
C GLN A 188 -2.14 -13.52 26.05
N ASP A 189 -1.09 -13.16 25.30
CA ASP A 189 -0.01 -14.07 24.90
C ASP A 189 1.29 -13.62 25.60
N PRO A 190 1.89 -14.45 26.48
CA PRO A 190 3.07 -14.06 27.24
C PRO A 190 4.30 -13.76 26.37
N ASP A 191 4.38 -14.30 25.14
CA ASP A 191 5.49 -14.06 24.23
C ASP A 191 5.27 -12.83 23.34
N ALA A 192 4.03 -12.33 23.22
CA ALA A 192 3.69 -11.21 22.35
C ALA A 192 4.46 -9.91 22.72
N PRO A 193 4.63 -9.53 24.00
CA PRO A 193 5.44 -8.36 24.35
C PRO A 193 6.89 -8.44 23.86
N ALA A 194 7.51 -9.62 23.91
CA ALA A 194 8.91 -9.77 23.48
C ALA A 194 9.05 -9.59 21.96
N GLU A 195 8.13 -10.16 21.18
CA GLU A 195 8.04 -9.94 19.74
C GLU A 195 7.82 -8.45 19.44
N PHE A 196 6.79 -7.85 20.05
CA PHE A 196 6.41 -6.46 19.84
C PHE A 196 7.58 -5.51 20.12
N PHE A 197 8.22 -5.59 21.30
CA PHE A 197 9.28 -4.65 21.66
C PHE A 197 10.50 -4.77 20.73
N ALA A 198 10.82 -5.99 20.27
CA ALA A 198 11.90 -6.19 19.31
C ALA A 198 11.54 -5.56 17.96
N ARG A 199 10.33 -5.81 17.45
CA ARG A 199 9.87 -5.28 16.15
C ARG A 199 9.68 -3.77 16.18
N ASP A 200 9.09 -3.21 17.23
CA ASP A 200 8.93 -1.77 17.41
C ASP A 200 10.28 -1.06 17.49
N LYS A 201 11.29 -1.65 18.15
CA LYS A 201 12.66 -1.13 18.12
C LYS A 201 13.24 -1.11 16.71
N ALA A 202 13.04 -2.19 15.94
CA ALA A 202 13.50 -2.27 14.55
C ALA A 202 12.78 -1.25 13.66
N ASN A 203 11.46 -1.11 13.80
CA ASN A 203 10.65 -0.15 13.04
C ASN A 203 11.07 1.30 13.30
N VAL A 204 11.26 1.68 14.57
CA VAL A 204 11.73 3.04 14.91
C VAL A 204 13.08 3.33 14.26
N ALA A 205 14.03 2.39 14.37
CA ALA A 205 15.35 2.57 13.75
C ALA A 205 15.28 2.64 12.21
N TRP A 206 14.36 1.88 11.61
CA TRP A 206 14.11 1.89 10.18
C TRP A 206 13.49 3.20 9.68
N LEU A 207 12.50 3.72 10.40
CA LEU A 207 11.86 5.01 10.12
C LEU A 207 12.88 6.15 10.21
N ASP A 208 13.67 6.18 11.29
CA ASP A 208 14.74 7.17 11.49
C ASP A 208 15.75 7.13 10.33
N ALA A 209 16.22 5.94 9.97
CA ALA A 209 17.16 5.74 8.86
C ALA A 209 16.55 6.09 7.49
N GLY A 210 15.25 5.82 7.30
CA GLY A 210 14.50 6.17 6.10
C GLY A 210 14.41 7.67 5.89
N PHE A 211 13.96 8.42 6.90
CA PHE A 211 13.90 9.89 6.82
C PHE A 211 15.29 10.52 6.70
N ALA A 212 16.30 10.00 7.40
CA ALA A 212 17.68 10.47 7.25
C ALA A 212 18.18 10.28 5.81
N ARG A 213 17.92 9.12 5.21
CA ARG A 213 18.28 8.84 3.81
C ARG A 213 17.49 9.74 2.85
N ALA A 214 16.19 9.93 3.05
CA ALA A 214 15.36 10.81 2.21
C ALA A 214 15.90 12.25 2.21
N LYS A 215 16.38 12.73 3.36
CA LYS A 215 17.03 14.03 3.48
C LYS A 215 18.38 14.09 2.77
N ALA A 216 19.22 13.08 2.96
CA ALA A 216 20.54 12.97 2.31
C ALA A 216 20.42 12.94 0.78
N ASP A 217 19.42 12.21 0.26
CA ASP A 217 19.15 12.09 -1.17
C ASP A 217 18.36 13.30 -1.74
N ASN A 218 18.05 14.29 -0.88
CA ASN A 218 17.20 15.44 -1.21
C ASN A 218 15.85 15.04 -1.85
N ALA A 219 15.25 13.94 -1.38
CA ALA A 219 13.98 13.43 -1.87
C ALA A 219 12.91 14.52 -1.87
N LYS A 220 12.01 14.47 -2.85
CA LYS A 220 10.91 15.43 -3.04
C LYS A 220 9.76 15.17 -2.07
N ALA A 221 9.52 13.89 -1.77
CA ALA A 221 8.54 13.45 -0.80
C ALA A 221 8.91 12.05 -0.26
N VAL A 222 8.22 11.66 0.81
CA VAL A 222 8.27 10.30 1.38
C VAL A 222 6.86 9.70 1.36
N VAL A 223 6.76 8.44 0.95
CA VAL A 223 5.58 7.61 1.11
C VAL A 223 5.92 6.50 2.10
N LEU A 224 5.24 6.52 3.25
CA LEU A 224 5.24 5.46 4.23
C LEU A 224 4.04 4.56 3.97
N PHE A 225 4.18 3.24 4.15
CA PHE A 225 3.04 2.35 4.11
C PHE A 225 3.18 1.21 5.12
N MET A 226 2.06 0.93 5.79
CA MET A 226 1.90 -0.05 6.87
C MET A 226 0.42 -0.42 6.94
N GLN A 227 0.03 -1.44 7.71
CA GLN A 227 -1.39 -1.85 7.74
C GLN A 227 -2.22 -1.00 8.72
N ALA A 228 -1.71 -0.72 9.92
CA ALA A 228 -2.51 -0.22 11.05
C ALA A 228 -3.27 1.09 10.82
N GLU A 229 -4.51 1.16 11.33
CA GLU A 229 -5.21 2.41 11.63
C GLU A 229 -5.00 2.80 13.10
N PHE A 230 -4.39 3.97 13.33
CA PHE A 230 -4.10 4.47 14.67
C PHE A 230 -5.31 5.07 15.38
N ASP A 231 -6.26 5.64 14.65
CA ASP A 231 -7.27 6.53 15.20
C ASP A 231 -8.31 5.79 16.06
N GLU A 232 -8.60 4.52 15.77
CA GLU A 232 -9.50 3.67 16.59
C GLU A 232 -8.94 3.36 17.99
N SER A 233 -7.61 3.42 18.16
CA SER A 233 -6.95 3.18 19.44
C SER A 233 -6.90 4.40 20.36
N ARG A 234 -7.43 5.55 19.91
CA ARG A 234 -7.35 6.81 20.66
C ARG A 234 -8.43 6.92 21.74
N PHE A 235 -8.13 7.67 22.79
CA PHE A 235 -9.15 8.13 23.72
C PHE A 235 -10.12 9.12 23.03
N PRO A 236 -11.33 9.35 23.59
CA PRO A 236 -12.28 10.33 23.04
C PRO A 236 -11.73 11.76 22.89
N ASN A 237 -10.70 12.12 23.65
CA ASN A 237 -10.02 13.42 23.53
C ASN A 237 -8.99 13.46 22.37
N GLY A 238 -8.87 12.40 21.57
CA GLY A 238 -7.95 12.25 20.44
C GLY A 238 -6.52 11.86 20.81
N ALA A 239 -6.16 11.80 22.10
CA ALA A 239 -4.83 11.37 22.52
C ALA A 239 -4.70 9.85 22.42
N MET A 240 -3.52 9.37 22.03
CA MET A 240 -3.19 7.96 22.07
C MET A 240 -2.93 7.54 23.53
N PRO A 241 -3.42 6.37 24.00
CA PRO A 241 -3.03 5.81 25.27
C PRO A 241 -1.51 5.69 25.37
N ARG A 242 -0.92 6.12 26.49
CA ARG A 242 0.53 6.17 26.65
C ARG A 242 1.20 4.79 26.52
N GLN A 243 0.46 3.75 26.86
CA GLN A 243 0.87 2.35 26.77
C GLN A 243 0.56 1.70 25.43
N SER A 244 -0.07 2.40 24.48
CA SER A 244 -0.37 1.83 23.16
C SER A 244 0.91 1.45 22.43
N GLY A 245 0.86 0.34 21.70
CA GLY A 245 1.95 -0.14 20.84
C GLY A 245 2.26 0.78 19.66
N PHE A 246 1.44 1.82 19.42
CA PHE A 246 1.60 2.76 18.32
C PHE A 246 2.39 4.03 18.69
N VAL A 247 2.58 4.33 19.98
CA VAL A 247 3.14 5.62 20.42
C VAL A 247 4.52 5.87 19.83
N ARG A 248 5.43 4.89 19.92
CA ARG A 248 6.82 5.05 19.45
C ARG A 248 6.92 5.20 17.93
N THR A 249 6.07 4.48 17.20
CA THR A 249 5.94 4.61 15.75
C THR A 249 5.45 6.01 15.37
N LEU A 250 4.37 6.51 15.98
CA LEU A 250 3.86 7.86 15.72
C LEU A 250 4.87 8.95 16.05
N ASP A 251 5.59 8.82 17.17
CA ASP A 251 6.62 9.78 17.58
C ASP A 251 7.81 9.77 16.58
N ALA A 252 8.23 8.60 16.09
CA ALA A 252 9.27 8.48 15.07
C ALA A 252 8.84 9.11 13.73
N ILE A 253 7.59 8.90 13.29
CA ILE A 253 7.04 9.54 12.09
C ILE A 253 6.97 11.07 12.26
N GLU A 254 6.51 11.57 13.41
CA GLU A 254 6.45 13.01 13.68
C GLU A 254 7.85 13.65 13.65
N ALA A 255 8.83 13.03 14.32
CA ALA A 255 10.21 13.50 14.33
C ALA A 255 10.84 13.48 12.93
N GLY A 256 10.66 12.38 12.19
CA GLY A 256 11.15 12.19 10.84
C GLY A 256 10.56 13.20 9.86
N ALA A 257 9.24 13.34 9.83
CA ALA A 257 8.54 14.30 8.98
C ALA A 257 8.95 15.75 9.27
N LYS A 258 9.05 16.12 10.55
CA LYS A 258 9.52 17.45 10.95
C LYS A 258 10.95 17.73 10.50
N SER A 259 11.85 16.73 10.60
CA SER A 259 13.24 16.86 10.16
C SER A 259 13.39 16.91 8.64
N PHE A 260 12.52 16.20 7.92
CA PHE A 260 12.49 16.13 6.46
C PHE A 260 11.93 17.42 5.83
N GLY A 261 10.88 18.00 6.43
CA GLY A 261 10.36 19.32 6.06
C GLY A 261 9.70 19.41 4.68
N LYS A 262 9.36 18.27 4.08
CA LYS A 262 8.73 18.12 2.75
C LYS A 262 7.53 17.15 2.86
N PRO A 263 6.66 17.08 1.83
CA PRO A 263 5.45 16.26 1.89
C PRO A 263 5.71 14.80 2.24
N VAL A 264 4.87 14.27 3.15
CA VAL A 264 4.85 12.86 3.53
C VAL A 264 3.42 12.32 3.36
N LEU A 265 3.31 11.14 2.78
CA LEU A 265 2.06 10.39 2.70
C LEU A 265 2.21 9.08 3.47
N LEU A 266 1.34 8.82 4.43
CA LEU A 266 1.14 7.50 5.01
C LEU A 266 0.01 6.80 4.27
N ILE A 267 0.21 5.57 3.81
CA ILE A 267 -0.84 4.74 3.22
C ILE A 267 -1.09 3.54 4.13
N HIS A 268 -2.35 3.28 4.47
CA HIS A 268 -2.72 2.19 5.38
C HIS A 268 -4.07 1.54 5.05
N GLY A 269 -4.40 0.49 5.78
CA GLY A 269 -5.62 -0.33 5.68
C GLY A 269 -6.38 -0.40 7.02
N ASP A 270 -6.78 -1.61 7.43
CA ASP A 270 -7.37 -1.99 8.74
C ASP A 270 -8.90 -1.80 8.84
N GLU A 271 -9.40 -0.56 8.76
CA GLU A 271 -10.84 -0.26 8.97
C GLU A 271 -11.73 -0.37 7.71
N HIS A 272 -11.17 -0.79 6.57
CA HIS A 272 -11.88 -1.13 5.32
C HIS A 272 -12.65 -0.01 4.57
N TYR A 273 -12.43 1.28 4.83
CA TYR A 273 -13.04 2.38 4.08
C TYR A 273 -12.03 3.36 3.49
N PHE A 274 -12.38 3.97 2.35
CA PHE A 274 -11.54 4.99 1.74
C PHE A 274 -11.62 6.32 2.51
N SER A 275 -10.46 6.85 2.90
CA SER A 275 -10.37 8.19 3.48
C SER A 275 -9.03 8.86 3.19
N ILE A 276 -9.02 10.20 3.20
CA ILE A 276 -7.80 11.01 3.12
C ILE A 276 -7.90 12.07 4.22
N THR A 277 -6.99 12.00 5.19
CA THR A 277 -7.00 12.90 6.36
C THR A 277 -5.58 13.28 6.76
N PRO A 278 -5.36 14.35 7.54
CA PRO A 278 -4.06 14.61 8.14
C PRO A 278 -3.70 13.51 9.15
N LEU A 279 -2.45 13.04 9.16
CA LEU A 279 -1.97 12.14 10.21
C LEU A 279 -1.86 12.90 11.54
N LYS A 280 -2.41 12.35 12.62
CA LYS A 280 -2.31 12.93 13.97
C LYS A 280 -1.17 12.28 14.76
N ASN A 281 -0.41 13.07 15.52
CA ASN A 281 0.59 12.58 16.46
C ASN A 281 -0.04 11.87 17.68
N SER A 282 0.80 11.36 18.57
CA SER A 282 0.39 10.70 19.82
C SER A 282 -0.48 11.59 20.74
N LYS A 283 -0.41 12.91 20.58
CA LYS A 283 -1.21 13.90 21.33
C LYS A 283 -2.51 14.30 20.62
N GLY A 284 -2.84 13.68 19.50
CA GLY A 284 -4.07 13.94 18.73
C GLY A 284 -4.00 15.19 17.84
N LYS A 285 -2.82 15.80 17.67
CA LYS A 285 -2.64 16.98 16.81
C LYS A 285 -2.16 16.56 15.42
N PRO A 286 -2.65 17.19 14.33
CA PRO A 286 -2.12 16.96 13.00
C PRO A 286 -0.60 17.20 12.93
N ILE A 287 0.12 16.31 12.25
CA ILE A 287 1.54 16.48 11.95
C ILE A 287 1.65 17.31 10.66
N PRO A 288 2.28 18.50 10.69
CA PRO A 288 2.39 19.35 9.50
C PRO A 288 3.04 18.63 8.32
N GLY A 289 2.40 18.71 7.14
CA GLY A 289 2.91 18.12 5.91
C GLY A 289 2.74 16.61 5.78
N VAL A 290 2.04 15.96 6.72
CA VAL A 290 1.79 14.51 6.67
C VAL A 290 0.31 14.23 6.48
N ASN A 291 -0.04 13.66 5.33
CA ASN A 291 -1.37 13.14 5.05
C ASN A 291 -1.39 11.62 5.19
N LYS A 292 -2.56 11.09 5.49
CA LYS A 292 -2.85 9.66 5.65
C LYS A 292 -3.94 9.29 4.63
N LEU A 293 -3.65 8.32 3.79
CA LEU A 293 -4.57 7.68 2.84
C LEU A 293 -4.93 6.29 3.38
N MET A 294 -6.21 6.07 3.58
CA MET A 294 -6.75 4.75 3.85
C MET A 294 -7.29 4.14 2.56
N VAL A 295 -6.89 2.90 2.26
CA VAL A 295 -7.39 2.16 1.09
C VAL A 295 -8.71 1.45 1.39
N TYR A 296 -9.37 0.99 0.33
CA TYR A 296 -10.56 0.14 0.45
C TYR A 296 -10.18 -1.25 0.98
N GLY A 297 -11.15 -1.93 1.59
CA GLY A 297 -11.00 -3.29 2.13
C GLY A 297 -12.33 -4.03 2.28
N ASP A 298 -12.25 -5.28 2.73
CA ASP A 298 -13.40 -6.13 3.04
C ASP A 298 -14.42 -6.23 1.89
N THR A 299 -15.64 -5.73 2.07
CA THR A 299 -16.69 -5.81 1.04
C THR A 299 -16.43 -4.89 -0.15
N LEU A 300 -15.54 -3.91 -0.01
CA LEU A 300 -15.14 -2.93 -1.01
C LEU A 300 -13.85 -3.36 -1.71
N VAL A 301 -13.92 -4.40 -2.55
CA VAL A 301 -12.75 -4.90 -3.30
C VAL A 301 -12.40 -3.95 -4.46
N HIS A 302 -11.75 -2.85 -4.11
CA HIS A 302 -11.32 -1.74 -4.98
C HIS A 302 -9.91 -1.27 -4.60
N ALA A 303 -9.38 -0.29 -5.31
CA ALA A 303 -8.07 0.28 -5.01
C ALA A 303 -8.07 1.80 -5.14
N VAL A 304 -6.92 2.41 -4.87
CA VAL A 304 -6.69 3.83 -5.11
C VAL A 304 -5.52 3.96 -6.08
N ARG A 305 -5.73 4.66 -7.20
CA ARG A 305 -4.63 5.11 -8.05
C ARG A 305 -4.07 6.39 -7.45
N VAL A 306 -2.80 6.36 -7.08
CA VAL A 306 -2.08 7.50 -6.53
C VAL A 306 -1.23 8.12 -7.62
N PHE A 307 -1.47 9.39 -7.89
CA PHE A 307 -0.69 10.21 -8.79
C PHE A 307 0.39 10.93 -8.01
N VAL A 308 1.60 10.94 -8.55
CA VAL A 308 2.76 11.59 -7.95
C VAL A 308 3.34 12.56 -8.97
N ASP A 309 3.34 13.84 -8.66
CA ASP A 309 4.09 14.86 -9.39
C ASP A 309 5.17 15.45 -8.46
N PRO A 310 6.41 14.93 -8.49
CA PRO A 310 7.48 15.34 -7.57
C PRO A 310 7.89 16.81 -7.69
N ASP A 311 7.54 17.46 -8.81
CA ASP A 311 7.89 18.85 -9.10
C ASP A 311 6.69 19.80 -9.01
N GLY A 312 5.49 19.27 -8.75
CA GLY A 312 4.27 20.05 -8.57
C GLY A 312 4.05 20.56 -7.14
N ASP A 313 3.24 21.61 -7.00
CA ASP A 313 2.87 22.19 -5.70
C ASP A 313 2.10 21.20 -4.81
N SER A 314 1.31 20.32 -5.44
CA SER A 314 0.62 19.21 -4.78
C SER A 314 1.23 17.90 -5.27
N VAL A 315 2.17 17.37 -4.48
CA VAL A 315 2.94 16.17 -4.87
C VAL A 315 2.04 14.95 -5.08
N PHE A 316 0.94 14.83 -4.34
CA PHE A 316 0.07 13.65 -4.35
C PHE A 316 -1.35 13.98 -4.81
N GLY A 317 -1.88 13.17 -5.73
CA GLY A 317 -3.28 13.13 -6.14
C GLY A 317 -3.86 11.73 -5.99
N PHE A 318 -5.17 11.63 -5.77
CA PHE A 318 -5.84 10.37 -5.46
C PHE A 318 -7.08 10.18 -6.32
N MET A 319 -7.19 9.01 -6.95
CA MET A 319 -8.37 8.63 -7.71
C MET A 319 -8.79 7.22 -7.35
N PRO A 320 -10.02 7.02 -6.83
CA PRO A 320 -10.56 5.69 -6.65
C PRO A 320 -10.49 4.86 -7.94
N LEU A 321 -9.97 3.64 -7.83
CA LEU A 321 -10.01 2.62 -8.87
C LEU A 321 -11.16 1.66 -8.54
N ILE A 322 -12.34 2.01 -9.03
CA ILE A 322 -13.56 1.22 -8.84
C ILE A 322 -13.67 0.18 -9.96
N VAL A 323 -13.91 -1.06 -9.58
CA VAL A 323 -14.28 -2.15 -10.49
C VAL A 323 -15.80 -2.32 -10.39
N PRO A 324 -16.59 -1.83 -11.35
CA PRO A 324 -18.06 -1.78 -11.23
C PRO A 324 -18.70 -3.14 -10.92
N GLU A 325 -18.14 -4.22 -11.47
CA GLU A 325 -18.59 -5.60 -11.27
C GLU A 325 -18.38 -6.11 -9.84
N ASN A 326 -17.57 -5.43 -9.03
CA ASN A 326 -17.37 -5.76 -7.62
C ASN A 326 -18.45 -5.15 -6.71
N GLY A 327 -19.24 -4.20 -7.20
CA GLY A 327 -20.24 -3.45 -6.42
C GLY A 327 -19.59 -2.49 -5.40
N MET A 328 -20.38 -1.62 -4.76
CA MET A 328 -19.91 -0.61 -3.80
C MET A 328 -20.26 -0.97 -2.34
N GLY A 329 -20.28 -2.26 -2.01
CA GLY A 329 -20.83 -2.74 -0.73
C GLY A 329 -22.37 -2.67 -0.69
N LYS A 330 -22.97 -3.17 0.39
CA LYS A 330 -24.40 -3.01 0.68
C LYS A 330 -24.61 -1.90 1.70
#